data_AF-A0A9N9LNQ4-F1
#
_entry.id   AF-A0A9N9LNQ4-F1
#
_cell.length_a   1.000
_cell.length_b   1.000
_cell.length_c   1.000
_cell.angle_alpha   90.00
_cell.angle_beta   90.00
_cell.angle_gamma   90.00
#
_symmetry.space_group_name_H-M   'P 1'
#
loop_
_entity.id
_entity.type
_entity.pdbx_description
1 polymer ?
#
loop_
_entity_poly.entity_id
_entity_poly.type
_entity_poly.pdbx_seq_one_letter_code
_entity_poly.pdbx_strand_id
1 'polypeptide(L)'
;MTTITIDPNYGYVLLAATSTFFLNFVHSGATGTARKAAKVPYPAAYAPSSRKDHEAHVFNCTQRAHANYIENLVPMLGSLFIAGLRFPLLGLMGLAGYAGLGMVMGW
;
A
#
# COMPACT_ATOMS: atom_id res chain seq x y z
N MET A 1 -1.94 27.77 -26.29
CA MET A 1 -1.93 27.52 -24.84
C MET A 1 -2.95 26.44 -24.54
N THR A 2 -2.57 25.41 -23.79
CA THR A 2 -3.49 24.35 -23.35
C THR A 2 -3.75 24.58 -21.87
N THR A 3 -5.01 24.75 -21.48
CA THR A 3 -5.42 24.97 -20.09
C THR A 3 -6.10 23.71 -19.55
N ILE A 4 -5.76 23.30 -18.32
CA ILE A 4 -6.41 22.19 -17.63
C ILE A 4 -7.33 22.79 -16.58
N THR A 5 -8.64 22.57 -16.71
CA THR A 5 -9.65 22.97 -15.72
C THR A 5 -9.90 21.80 -14.78
N ILE A 6 -9.64 21.99 -13.48
CA ILE A 6 -9.85 20.97 -12.46
C ILE A 6 -11.32 21.00 -12.02
N ASP A 7 -11.99 19.85 -12.04
CA ASP A 7 -13.35 19.71 -11.52
C ASP A 7 -13.36 19.87 -9.98
N PRO A 8 -14.36 20.54 -9.38
CA PRO A 8 -14.46 20.66 -7.92
C PRO A 8 -14.45 19.32 -7.17
N ASN A 9 -14.93 18.25 -7.80
CA ASN A 9 -14.93 16.89 -7.24
C ASN A 9 -13.53 16.24 -7.23
N TYR A 10 -12.52 16.86 -7.81
CA TYR A 10 -11.14 16.35 -7.76
C TYR A 10 -10.60 16.27 -6.33
N GLY A 11 -11.22 16.97 -5.37
CA GLY A 11 -10.94 16.80 -3.94
C GLY A 11 -11.07 15.35 -3.46
N TYR A 12 -11.95 14.55 -4.06
CA TYR A 12 -12.06 13.11 -3.75
C TYR A 12 -10.84 12.29 -4.19
N VAL A 13 -10.21 12.69 -5.30
CA VAL A 13 -8.98 12.06 -5.79
C VAL A 13 -7.83 12.32 -4.81
N LEU A 14 -7.76 13.54 -4.28
CA LEU A 14 -6.77 13.91 -3.26
C LEU A 14 -7.02 13.21 -1.93
N LEU A 15 -8.28 13.07 -1.51
CA LEU A 15 -8.65 12.31 -0.33
C LEU A 15 -8.24 10.84 -0.48
N ALA A 16 -8.51 10.23 -1.63
CA ALA A 16 -8.12 8.87 -1.95
C ALA A 16 -6.59 8.71 -1.92
N ALA A 17 -5.85 9.61 -2.56
CA ALA A 17 -4.38 9.61 -2.51
C ALA A 17 -3.86 9.76 -1.06
N THR A 18 -4.44 10.66 -0.27
CA THR A 18 -4.02 10.88 1.12
C THR A 18 -4.30 9.66 2.00
N SER A 19 -5.39 8.92 1.74
CA SER A 19 -5.72 7.72 2.49
C SER A 19 -4.66 6.61 2.37
N THR A 20 -3.87 6.60 1.29
CA THR A 20 -2.78 5.63 1.10
C THR A 20 -1.68 5.75 2.16
N PHE A 21 -1.44 6.95 2.70
CA PHE A 21 -0.47 7.12 3.78
C PHE A 21 -0.89 6.35 5.03
N PHE A 22 -2.18 6.37 5.36
CA PHE A 22 -2.72 5.63 6.51
C PHE A 22 -2.59 4.12 6.31
N LEU A 23 -2.86 3.62 5.10
CA LEU A 23 -2.66 2.22 4.76
C LEU A 23 -1.18 1.80 4.88
N ASN A 24 -0.26 2.64 4.43
CA ASN A 24 1.17 2.40 4.60
C ASN A 24 1.58 2.34 6.08
N PHE A 25 1.01 3.19 6.94
CA PHE A 25 1.23 3.13 8.39
C PHE A 25 0.73 1.82 8.99
N VAL A 26 -0.43 1.32 8.57
CA VAL A 26 -0.97 0.02 9.02
C VAL A 26 -0.04 -1.13 8.61
N HIS A 27 0.40 -1.18 7.35
CA HIS A 27 1.34 -2.21 6.90
C HIS A 27 2.70 -2.12 7.61
N SER A 28 3.21 -0.91 7.83
CA SER A 28 4.46 -0.68 8.55
C SER A 28 4.34 -1.12 10.02
N GLY A 29 3.20 -0.83 10.66
CA GLY A 29 2.90 -1.25 12.03
C GLY A 29 2.83 -2.77 12.16
N ALA A 30 2.08 -3.44 11.28
CA ALA A 30 1.95 -4.90 11.26
C ALA A 30 3.29 -5.60 11.01
N THR A 31 4.10 -5.07 10.10
CA THR A 31 5.44 -5.59 9.82
C THR A 31 6.36 -5.38 11.02
N GLY A 32 6.28 -4.23 11.68
CA GLY A 32 7.05 -3.91 12.88
C GLY A 32 6.72 -4.80 14.09
N THR A 33 5.45 -5.14 14.30
CA THR A 33 5.03 -6.06 15.37
C THR A 33 5.48 -7.48 15.08
N ALA A 34 5.27 -7.98 13.86
CA ALA A 34 5.73 -9.31 13.44
C ALA A 34 7.27 -9.44 13.52
N ARG A 35 8.00 -8.38 13.16
CA ARG A 35 9.46 -8.34 13.28
C ARG A 35 9.96 -8.49 14.71
N LYS A 36 9.31 -7.78 15.64
CA LYS A 36 9.62 -7.88 17.07
C LYS A 36 9.36 -9.29 17.61
N ALA A 37 8.27 -9.92 17.18
CA ALA A 37 7.94 -11.30 17.55
C ALA A 37 8.96 -12.32 17.02
N ALA A 38 9.37 -12.19 15.75
CA ALA A 38 10.37 -13.05 15.12
C ALA A 38 11.82 -12.83 15.59
N LYS A 39 12.06 -11.74 16.34
CA LYS A 39 13.38 -11.31 16.84
C LYS A 39 14.43 -11.18 15.73
N VAL A 40 14.03 -10.65 14.58
CA VAL A 40 14.94 -10.41 13.45
C VAL A 40 15.72 -9.11 13.67
N PRO A 41 17.06 -9.15 13.80
CA PRO A 41 17.85 -7.95 14.05
C PRO A 41 17.94 -7.05 12.81
N TYR A 42 18.00 -5.73 13.01
CA TYR A 42 18.45 -4.82 11.94
C TYR A 42 19.92 -5.12 11.58
N PRO A 43 20.34 -5.00 10.31
CA PRO A 43 19.62 -4.42 9.17
C PRO A 43 18.86 -5.43 8.29
N ALA A 44 18.67 -6.68 8.74
CA ALA A 44 18.01 -7.69 7.91
C ALA A 44 16.55 -7.31 7.59
N ALA A 45 16.21 -7.32 6.30
CA ALA A 45 14.87 -7.03 5.79
C ALA A 45 13.91 -8.22 5.96
N TYR A 46 14.43 -9.45 5.85
CA TYR A 46 13.67 -10.69 6.00
C TYR A 46 14.38 -11.64 6.98
N ALA A 47 13.62 -12.57 7.58
CA ALA A 47 14.19 -13.70 8.30
C ALA A 47 14.89 -14.65 7.31
N PRO A 48 16.04 -15.22 7.68
CA PRO A 48 16.79 -16.12 6.80
C PRO A 48 16.03 -17.43 6.56
N SER A 49 16.22 -18.04 5.39
CA SER A 49 15.52 -19.27 4.99
C SER A 49 15.78 -20.49 5.89
N SER A 50 16.82 -20.44 6.74
CA SER A 50 17.10 -21.47 7.74
C SER A 50 16.12 -21.44 8.93
N ARG A 51 15.43 -20.30 9.16
CA ARG A 51 14.43 -20.14 10.21
C ARG A 51 13.08 -20.67 9.72
N LYS A 52 12.64 -21.77 10.30
CA LYS A 52 11.36 -22.44 9.99
C LYS A 52 10.30 -22.25 11.07
N ASP A 53 10.58 -21.41 12.07
CA ASP A 53 9.61 -21.04 13.09
C ASP A 53 8.46 -20.22 12.51
N HIS A 54 7.28 -20.40 13.10
CA HIS A 54 6.06 -19.71 12.70
C HIS A 54 6.23 -18.18 12.68
N GLU A 55 6.92 -17.62 13.67
CA GLU A 55 7.13 -16.17 13.77
C GLU A 55 7.97 -15.62 12.62
N ALA A 56 9.05 -16.30 12.23
CA ALA A 56 9.85 -15.94 11.06
C ALA A 56 9.02 -16.00 9.76
N HIS A 57 8.14 -17.00 9.63
CA HIS A 57 7.25 -17.11 8.48
C HIS A 57 6.24 -15.96 8.44
N VAL A 58 5.56 -15.67 9.55
CA VAL A 58 4.61 -14.54 9.66
C VAL A 58 5.30 -13.21 9.37
N PHE A 59 6.51 -12.99 9.90
CA PHE A 59 7.30 -11.79 9.58
C PHE A 59 7.61 -11.69 8.08
N ASN A 60 8.05 -12.77 7.44
CA ASN A 60 8.35 -12.74 6.01
C ASN A 60 7.11 -12.48 5.15
N CYS A 61 5.97 -13.10 5.46
CA CYS A 61 4.69 -12.84 4.77
C CYS A 61 4.24 -11.38 4.94
N THR A 62 4.22 -10.87 6.18
CA THR A 62 3.83 -9.47 6.46
C THR A 62 4.77 -8.47 5.78
N GLN A 63 6.08 -8.70 5.84
CA GLN A 63 7.08 -7.88 5.14
C GLN A 63 6.89 -7.93 3.61
N ARG A 64 6.52 -9.09 3.03
CA ARG A 64 6.26 -9.19 1.59
C ARG A 64 4.98 -8.47 1.19
N ALA A 65 3.93 -8.57 1.99
CA ALA A 65 2.71 -7.80 1.78
C ALA A 65 2.98 -6.29 1.80
N HIS A 66 3.76 -5.80 2.78
CA HIS A 66 4.15 -4.38 2.82
C HIS A 66 4.99 -3.97 1.61
N ALA A 67 5.96 -4.80 1.21
CA ALA A 67 6.79 -4.55 0.03
C ALA A 67 5.96 -4.51 -1.26
N ASN A 68 5.01 -5.44 -1.45
CA ASN A 68 4.12 -5.44 -2.61
C ASN A 68 3.24 -4.18 -2.66
N TYR A 69 2.75 -3.72 -1.51
CA TYR A 69 1.98 -2.49 -1.41
C TYR A 69 2.77 -1.27 -1.87
N ILE A 70 4.01 -1.10 -1.40
CA ILE A 70 4.85 0.06 -1.77
C ILE A 70 5.32 0.00 -3.24
N GLU A 71 5.62 -1.20 -3.76
CA GLU A 71 6.03 -1.41 -5.16
C GLU A 71 4.95 -0.94 -6.13
N ASN A 72 3.68 -1.18 -5.79
CA ASN A 72 2.54 -0.85 -6.65
C ASN A 72 1.89 0.51 -6.32
N LEU A 73 2.24 1.14 -5.20
CA LEU A 73 1.66 2.42 -4.78
C LEU A 73 1.94 3.55 -5.79
N VAL A 74 3.15 3.62 -6.33
CA VAL A 74 3.55 4.68 -7.29
C VAL A 74 2.76 4.62 -8.59
N PRO A 75 2.71 3.49 -9.34
CA PRO A 75 1.90 3.42 -10.56
C PRO A 75 0.40 3.56 -10.26
N MET A 76 -0.07 3.12 -9.09
CA MET A 76 -1.44 3.34 -8.65
C MET A 76 -1.75 4.83 -8.46
N LEU A 77 -0.89 5.60 -7.78
CA LEU A 77 -1.08 7.04 -7.59
C LEU A 77 -1.03 7.80 -8.91
N GLY A 78 -0.10 7.44 -9.81
CA GLY A 78 -0.02 8.03 -11.14
C GLY A 78 -1.30 7.81 -11.95
N SER A 79 -1.83 6.59 -11.96
CA SER A 79 -3.09 6.29 -12.66
C SER A 79 -4.30 6.96 -12.00
N LEU A 80 -4.36 7.03 -10.67
CA LEU A 80 -5.40 7.75 -9.91
C LEU A 80 -5.44 9.24 -10.27
N PHE A 81 -4.29 9.93 -10.31
CA PHE A 81 -4.23 11.35 -10.62
C PHE A 81 -4.62 11.65 -12.07
N ILE A 82 -4.16 10.83 -13.02
CA ILE A 82 -4.47 10.99 -14.45
C ILE A 82 -5.95 10.68 -14.72
N ALA A 83 -6.45 9.53 -14.25
CA ALA A 83 -7.85 9.14 -14.44
C ALA A 83 -8.81 10.10 -13.71
N GLY A 84 -8.40 10.60 -12.54
CA GLY A 84 -9.16 11.56 -11.74
C GLY A 84 -9.45 12.88 -12.45
N LEU A 85 -8.63 13.27 -13.45
CA LEU A 85 -8.88 14.50 -14.23
C LEU A 85 -10.17 14.42 -15.05
N ARG A 86 -10.55 13.21 -15.49
CA ARG A 86 -11.73 12.98 -16.30
C ARG A 86 -12.86 12.30 -15.53
N PHE A 87 -12.54 11.47 -14.55
CA PHE A 87 -13.49 10.66 -13.80
C PHE A 87 -13.22 10.72 -12.28
N PRO A 88 -13.44 11.87 -11.62
CA PRO A 88 -13.11 12.05 -10.21
C PRO A 88 -13.83 11.08 -9.27
N LEU A 89 -15.07 10.68 -9.61
CA LEU A 89 -15.85 9.71 -8.84
C LEU A 89 -15.42 8.24 -9.07
N LEU A 90 -14.91 7.90 -10.26
CA LEU A 90 -14.38 6.55 -10.52
C LEU A 90 -12.98 6.36 -9.94
N GLY A 91 -12.21 7.43 -9.77
CA GLY A 91 -10.93 7.40 -9.06
C GLY A 91 -11.05 6.86 -7.62
N LEU A 92 -12.17 7.16 -6.95
CA LEU A 92 -12.51 6.60 -5.64
C LEU A 92 -12.66 5.07 -5.65
N MET A 93 -13.25 4.50 -6.70
CA MET A 93 -13.46 3.05 -6.84
C MET A 93 -12.16 2.29 -7.12
N GLY A 94 -11.23 2.90 -7.86
CA GLY A 94 -9.90 2.33 -8.11
C GLY A 94 -9.09 2.12 -6.83
N LEU A 95 -9.24 3.04 -5.87
CA LEU A 95 -8.57 2.95 -4.58
C LEU A 95 -9.22 1.89 -3.66
N ALA A 96 -10.55 1.77 -3.67
CA ALA A 96 -11.27 0.71 -2.95
C ALA A 96 -10.91 -0.69 -3.47
N GLY A 97 -10.73 -0.84 -4.78
CA GLY A 97 -10.25 -2.07 -5.40
C GLY A 97 -8.81 -2.40 -5.00
N TYR A 98 -7.91 -1.41 -5.01
CA TYR A 98 -6.51 -1.60 -4.64
C TYR A 98 -6.30 -1.90 -3.15
N ALA A 99 -7.01 -1.19 -2.26
CA ALA A 99 -7.00 -1.45 -0.83
C ALA A 99 -7.67 -2.80 -0.49
N GLY A 100 -8.77 -3.14 -1.16
CA GLY A 100 -9.47 -4.41 -1.00
C GLY A 100 -8.65 -5.62 -1.47
N LEU A 101 -8.08 -5.57 -2.68
CA LEU A 101 -7.23 -6.64 -3.20
C LEU A 101 -5.90 -6.75 -2.43
N GLY A 102 -5.29 -5.63 -2.02
CA GLY A 102 -4.04 -5.65 -1.25
C GLY A 102 -4.20 -6.15 0.20
N MET A 103 -5.38 -5.96 0.81
CA MET A 103 -5.70 -6.49 2.14
C MET A 103 -6.24 -7.93 2.12
N VAL A 104 -6.96 -8.32 1.07
CA VAL A 104 -7.62 -9.64 0.98
C VAL A 104 -6.70 -10.70 0.35
N MET A 105 -5.77 -10.32 -0.53
CA MET A 105 -4.88 -11.28 -1.21
C MET A 105 -3.60 -11.53 -0.42
N GLY A 106 -3.72 -11.76 0.89
CA GLY A 106 -2.63 -12.29 1.70
C GLY A 106 -2.16 -13.62 1.11
N TRP A 107 -1.02 -13.57 0.42
CA TRP A 107 -0.16 -14.72 0.12
C TRP A 107 1.01 -14.72 1.09
#